data_AF-A0A210QKN8-F1
#
_entry.id   AF-A0A210QKN8-F1
#
_cell.length_a   1.000
_cell.length_b   1.000
_cell.length_c   1.000
_cell.angle_alpha   90.00
_cell.angle_beta   90.00
_cell.angle_gamma   90.00
#
_symmetry.space_group_name_H-M   'P 1'
#
loop_
_entity.id
_entity.type
_entity.pdbx_description
1 polymer ?
#
loop_
_entity_poly.entity_id
_entity_poly.type
_entity_poly.pdbx_seq_one_letter_code
_entity_poly.pdbx_strand_id
1 'polypeptide(L)'
;MYRYIRRWSGGVSVNTFWRRLITVLLCQCVLGFTFIQYQNSEHQTVRDTSLAPRKQAPATLYQNASTDVTPNRNSVNVTSYNNSVNVISNHTKPVLPDCPLVPPDLNGKISVDMTVYSEKELAAKLPLVKNGGTYRPSSCAPRHKVAIIIPYRNRRTHLSILLNNLHPFLQKQQLDYGIFVTELAPQIDFNKALAMNIGFLEAAKKYGYDCFIFHDVDLIPENDNNMYTCPDNPKHMSVAIDKFDYELPYVKLFGGVTAMRKEQFEAVNGYSNKYFGWGAEDDDMYARIRTVGLAVTRYTSDVSTYRMLPHPPGYKNKNRLRLLETGTDRWKHDGINTIKYEVLTTVRQRLYTYILADIDQDDRIYQMLTTSQPNMNKPIRFLDEKVEELLIEKAKHLLNTNRLDPRVKHMLIFEFILSHSSTVTTENVAGILRKILPNFRWSTGAIQNVNNYHQEQRSADRDTKFQLLGGKLKDDMFSNIKMSLMINNFNENINKMMQKSFEEQRLYKKFQHQ
;
A
#
# COMPACT_ATOMS: atom_id res chain seq x y z
N MET A 1 40.49 40.28 -19.61
CA MET A 1 39.34 39.46 -20.07
C MET A 1 39.74 38.07 -20.58
N TYR A 2 40.63 37.94 -21.58
CA TYR A 2 41.04 36.65 -22.17
C TYR A 2 41.68 35.66 -21.16
N ARG A 3 42.51 36.14 -20.22
CA ARG A 3 43.10 35.32 -19.14
C ARG A 3 42.08 34.85 -18.10
N TYR A 4 40.96 35.57 -17.94
CA TYR A 4 39.91 35.23 -16.96
C TYR A 4 39.00 34.13 -17.51
N ILE A 5 38.66 34.20 -18.80
CA ILE A 5 37.87 33.19 -19.52
C ILE A 5 38.61 31.84 -19.57
N ARG A 6 39.94 31.87 -19.78
CA ARG A 6 40.77 30.65 -19.85
C ARG A 6 40.90 29.89 -18.52
N ARG A 7 40.71 30.57 -17.38
CA ARG A 7 40.76 29.97 -16.04
C ARG A 7 39.43 29.31 -15.65
N TRP A 8 38.32 29.77 -16.24
CA TRP A 8 36.98 29.23 -15.99
C TRP A 8 36.60 28.09 -16.95
N SER A 9 37.18 28.04 -18.15
CA SER A 9 36.85 27.05 -19.18
C SER A 9 37.58 25.70 -19.06
N GLY A 10 38.30 25.43 -17.97
CA GLY A 10 38.99 24.15 -17.74
C GLY A 10 39.98 23.74 -18.85
N GLY A 11 40.54 24.71 -19.59
CA GLY A 11 41.47 24.45 -20.69
C GLY A 11 40.83 24.15 -22.05
N VAL A 12 39.50 24.20 -22.18
CA VAL A 12 38.84 24.02 -23.48
C VAL A 12 38.94 25.31 -24.31
N SER A 13 39.22 25.19 -25.63
CA SER A 13 39.42 26.33 -26.54
C SER A 13 38.26 27.32 -26.50
N VAL A 14 38.55 28.61 -26.63
CA VAL A 14 37.56 29.71 -26.58
C VAL A 14 36.42 29.48 -27.60
N ASN A 15 36.72 28.87 -28.75
CA ASN A 15 35.72 28.49 -29.76
C ASN A 15 34.72 27.43 -29.29
N THR A 16 35.16 26.50 -28.44
CA THR A 16 34.30 25.42 -27.92
C THR A 16 33.37 25.92 -26.81
N PHE A 17 33.82 26.90 -26.02
CA PHE A 17 32.99 27.54 -25.00
C PHE A 17 31.83 28.34 -25.62
N TRP A 18 32.12 29.17 -26.63
CA TRP A 18 31.09 29.92 -27.36
C TRP A 18 30.10 29.00 -28.09
N ARG A 19 30.58 27.89 -28.68
CA ARG A 19 29.68 26.88 -29.28
C ARG A 19 28.72 26.27 -28.25
N ARG A 20 29.21 25.89 -27.06
CA ARG A 20 28.35 25.33 -26.00
C ARG A 20 27.35 26.36 -25.46
N LEU A 21 27.76 27.61 -25.30
CA LEU A 21 26.87 28.68 -24.84
C LEU A 21 25.76 28.97 -25.87
N ILE A 22 26.10 29.03 -27.15
CA ILE A 22 25.14 29.20 -28.25
C ILE A 22 24.17 28.01 -28.32
N THR A 23 24.65 26.77 -28.15
CA THR A 23 23.77 25.58 -28.10
C THR A 23 22.79 25.63 -26.94
N VAL A 24 23.22 26.05 -25.74
CA VAL A 24 22.33 26.18 -24.57
C VAL A 24 21.28 27.27 -24.78
N LEU A 25 21.68 28.43 -25.33
CA LEU A 25 20.75 29.52 -25.63
C LEU A 25 19.74 29.12 -26.71
N LEU A 26 20.16 28.41 -27.76
CA LEU A 26 19.26 27.87 -28.78
C LEU A 26 18.27 26.84 -28.19
N CYS A 27 18.72 25.95 -27.32
CA CYS A 27 17.82 25.02 -26.62
C CYS A 27 16.79 25.76 -25.75
N GLN A 28 17.20 26.83 -25.05
CA GLN A 28 16.27 27.63 -24.24
C GLN A 28 15.26 28.38 -25.11
N CYS A 29 15.67 28.90 -26.28
CA CYS A 29 14.76 29.52 -27.24
C CYS A 29 13.76 28.51 -27.82
N VAL A 30 14.19 27.29 -28.16
CA VAL A 30 13.30 26.24 -28.66
C VAL A 30 12.30 25.82 -27.59
N LEU A 31 12.74 25.62 -26.34
CA LEU A 31 11.84 25.30 -25.23
C LEU A 31 10.84 26.42 -24.95
N GLY A 32 11.28 27.68 -24.98
CA GLY A 32 10.40 28.84 -24.85
C GLY A 32 9.38 28.94 -25.99
N PHE A 33 9.79 28.70 -27.23
CA PHE A 33 8.89 28.70 -28.38
C PHE A 33 7.87 27.56 -28.31
N THR A 34 8.28 26.36 -27.89
CA THR A 34 7.35 25.23 -27.68
C THR A 34 6.36 25.51 -26.55
N PHE A 35 6.77 26.22 -25.50
CA PHE A 35 5.89 26.62 -24.40
C PHE A 35 4.86 27.66 -24.84
N ILE A 36 5.26 28.64 -25.67
CA ILE A 36 4.35 29.64 -26.25
C ILE A 36 3.34 28.98 -27.21
N GLN A 37 3.77 28.02 -28.03
CA GLN A 37 2.87 27.26 -28.91
C GLN A 37 1.87 26.41 -28.11
N TYR A 38 2.32 25.79 -27.01
CA TYR A 38 1.46 25.04 -26.10
C TYR A 38 0.39 25.94 -25.46
N GLN A 39 0.77 27.11 -24.94
CA GLN A 39 -0.18 28.09 -24.37
C GLN A 39 -1.18 28.60 -25.41
N ASN A 40 -0.76 28.81 -26.67
CA ASN A 40 -1.67 29.23 -27.74
C ASN A 40 -2.66 28.12 -28.17
N SER A 41 -2.29 26.84 -28.07
CA SER A 41 -3.20 25.71 -28.37
C SER A 41 -4.32 25.51 -27.33
N GLU A 42 -4.06 25.82 -26.05
CA GLU A 42 -5.07 25.81 -24.99
C GLU A 42 -6.07 26.96 -25.15
N HIS A 43 -5.63 28.14 -25.60
CA HIS A 43 -6.52 29.27 -25.81
C HIS A 43 -7.48 29.13 -27.01
N GLN A 44 -7.16 28.30 -28.02
CA GLN A 44 -8.07 28.02 -29.13
C GLN A 44 -9.15 26.99 -28.76
N THR A 45 -8.82 25.97 -27.96
CA THR A 45 -9.79 24.94 -27.52
C THR A 45 -10.85 25.47 -26.56
N VAL A 46 -10.56 26.56 -25.82
CA VAL A 46 -11.51 27.25 -24.94
C VAL A 46 -12.49 28.16 -25.70
N ARG A 47 -12.16 28.67 -26.90
CA ARG A 47 -13.09 29.50 -27.68
C ARG A 47 -14.14 28.68 -28.42
N ASP A 48 -13.77 27.52 -28.96
CA ASP A 48 -14.66 26.69 -29.78
C ASP A 48 -15.71 25.90 -28.97
N THR A 49 -15.61 25.86 -27.64
CA THR A 49 -16.60 25.21 -26.76
C THR A 49 -17.71 26.14 -26.25
N SER A 50 -17.71 27.42 -26.63
CA SER A 50 -18.63 28.43 -26.09
C SER A 50 -19.85 28.78 -26.97
N LEU A 51 -20.01 28.16 -28.15
CA LEU A 51 -21.12 28.46 -29.08
C LEU A 51 -21.76 27.19 -29.65
N ALA A 52 -22.57 26.49 -28.87
CA ALA A 52 -23.53 25.52 -29.37
C ALA A 52 -24.84 25.55 -28.53
N PRO A 53 -26.02 25.83 -29.11
CA PRO A 53 -27.26 25.93 -28.35
C PRO A 53 -27.78 24.55 -27.90
N ARG A 54 -28.12 24.45 -26.61
CA ARG A 54 -28.72 23.29 -25.95
C ARG A 54 -30.18 23.11 -26.39
N LYS A 55 -30.50 22.05 -27.15
CA LYS A 55 -31.90 21.59 -27.35
C LYS A 55 -32.37 20.85 -26.10
N GLN A 56 -33.44 21.37 -25.48
CA GLN A 56 -34.17 20.70 -24.40
C GLN A 56 -35.09 19.60 -24.98
N ALA A 57 -35.18 18.47 -24.29
CA ALA A 57 -36.23 17.47 -24.47
C ALA A 57 -36.97 17.27 -23.14
N PRO A 58 -38.28 16.93 -23.15
CA PRO A 58 -39.19 17.23 -22.06
C PRO A 58 -39.31 16.09 -21.04
N ALA A 59 -39.61 16.48 -19.80
CA ALA A 59 -39.99 15.60 -18.71
C ALA A 59 -41.35 14.94 -18.98
N THR A 60 -41.45 13.62 -18.82
CA THR A 60 -42.70 12.87 -18.81
C THR A 60 -43.07 12.49 -17.39
N LEU A 61 -44.19 13.06 -16.93
CA LEU A 61 -44.95 12.67 -15.74
C LEU A 61 -45.71 11.37 -16.06
N TYR A 62 -45.52 10.33 -15.26
CA TYR A 62 -46.42 9.17 -15.25
C TYR A 62 -47.47 9.37 -14.14
N GLN A 63 -48.68 9.74 -14.55
CA GLN A 63 -49.91 9.56 -13.78
C GLN A 63 -50.55 8.24 -14.23
N ASN A 64 -50.80 7.31 -13.32
CA ASN A 64 -51.72 6.21 -13.56
C ASN A 64 -53.00 6.46 -12.78
N ALA A 65 -54.08 6.57 -13.55
CA ALA A 65 -55.45 6.60 -13.11
C ALA A 65 -55.88 5.25 -12.51
N SER A 66 -56.79 5.29 -11.55
CA SER A 66 -57.61 4.15 -11.16
C SER A 66 -59.03 4.65 -10.97
N THR A 67 -59.92 4.03 -11.72
CA THR A 67 -61.33 4.38 -11.94
C THR A 67 -62.22 4.00 -10.76
N ASP A 68 -63.20 4.88 -10.49
CA ASP A 68 -64.38 4.70 -9.66
C ASP A 68 -65.17 3.42 -9.96
N VAL A 69 -65.60 2.72 -8.90
CA VAL A 69 -66.95 2.15 -8.74
C VAL A 69 -67.31 2.10 -7.24
N THR A 70 -68.25 2.93 -6.80
CA THR A 70 -69.16 2.66 -5.66
C THR A 70 -70.51 2.18 -6.26
N PRO A 71 -71.56 1.72 -5.52
CA PRO A 71 -71.80 1.80 -4.06
C PRO A 71 -72.44 0.53 -3.44
N ASN A 72 -72.50 0.43 -2.10
CA ASN A 72 -73.79 0.34 -1.41
C ASN A 72 -73.70 0.49 0.11
N ARG A 73 -74.70 1.17 0.65
CA ARG A 73 -74.92 1.48 2.06
C ARG A 73 -76.07 0.59 2.54
N ASN A 74 -75.83 -0.29 3.51
CA ASN A 74 -76.90 -0.94 4.27
C ASN A 74 -76.51 -1.03 5.75
N SER A 75 -77.31 -0.35 6.56
CA SER A 75 -77.35 -0.38 8.01
C SER A 75 -78.13 -1.59 8.51
N VAL A 76 -77.53 -2.45 9.36
CA VAL A 76 -78.27 -3.33 10.28
C VAL A 76 -77.47 -3.53 11.59
N ASN A 77 -78.23 -3.69 12.66
CA ASN A 77 -77.94 -3.52 14.08
C ASN A 77 -76.93 -4.47 14.74
N VAL A 78 -76.45 -3.97 15.87
CA VAL A 78 -75.78 -4.64 16.99
C VAL A 78 -76.52 -5.92 17.42
N THR A 79 -75.80 -7.03 17.47
CA THR A 79 -76.00 -8.09 18.48
C THR A 79 -74.66 -8.66 18.90
N SER A 80 -74.38 -8.53 20.19
CA SER A 80 -73.26 -9.12 20.92
C SER A 80 -73.28 -10.64 20.81
N TYR A 81 -72.20 -11.23 20.29
CA TYR A 81 -71.86 -12.62 20.56
C TYR A 81 -70.39 -12.72 20.92
N ASN A 82 -70.15 -13.02 22.20
CA ASN A 82 -68.87 -13.45 22.72
C ASN A 82 -68.47 -14.75 22.01
N ASN A 83 -67.47 -14.67 21.14
CA ASN A 83 -66.69 -15.83 20.76
C ASN A 83 -65.22 -15.52 21.07
N SER A 84 -64.73 -16.17 22.11
CA SER A 84 -63.32 -16.32 22.44
C SER A 84 -62.60 -17.05 21.31
N VAL A 85 -62.17 -16.27 20.31
CA VAL A 85 -61.19 -16.71 19.33
C VAL A 85 -59.84 -16.61 20.00
N ASN A 86 -59.27 -17.76 20.35
CA ASN A 86 -57.85 -17.90 20.65
C ASN A 86 -57.06 -17.44 19.42
N VAL A 87 -56.70 -16.15 19.40
CA VAL A 87 -55.71 -15.63 18.47
C VAL A 87 -54.38 -16.23 18.91
N ILE A 88 -53.97 -17.27 18.18
CA ILE A 88 -52.58 -17.73 18.16
C ILE A 88 -51.77 -16.50 17.71
N SER A 89 -51.18 -15.81 18.68
CA SER A 89 -50.25 -14.72 18.46
C SER A 89 -49.03 -15.28 17.75
N ASN A 90 -49.06 -15.30 16.42
CA ASN A 90 -47.86 -15.33 15.62
C ASN A 90 -47.06 -14.08 15.99
N HIS A 91 -46.10 -14.24 16.89
CA HIS A 91 -45.12 -13.23 17.26
C HIS A 91 -44.19 -12.95 16.06
N THR A 92 -44.71 -12.32 15.01
CA THR A 92 -43.89 -11.63 14.03
C THR A 92 -43.29 -10.43 14.74
N LYS A 93 -41.97 -10.45 14.94
CA LYS A 93 -41.23 -9.30 15.48
C LYS A 93 -41.68 -8.03 14.74
N PRO A 94 -41.95 -6.91 15.43
CA PRO A 94 -42.29 -5.67 14.76
C PRO A 94 -41.17 -5.33 13.77
N VAL A 95 -41.53 -5.20 12.49
CA VAL A 95 -40.59 -4.75 11.45
C VAL A 95 -40.31 -3.28 11.71
N LEU A 96 -39.08 -2.95 12.07
CA LEU A 96 -38.67 -1.55 12.28
C LEU A 96 -38.75 -0.79 10.95
N PRO A 97 -39.20 0.49 10.95
CA PRO A 97 -39.13 1.32 9.77
C PRO A 97 -37.68 1.56 9.37
N ASP A 98 -37.41 1.78 8.09
CA ASP A 98 -36.08 2.19 7.63
C ASP A 98 -35.64 3.50 8.29
N CYS A 99 -34.34 3.63 8.57
CA CYS A 99 -33.78 4.91 8.98
C CYS A 99 -34.00 5.97 7.89
N PRO A 100 -34.19 7.25 8.27
CA PRO A 100 -34.35 8.33 7.30
C PRO A 100 -33.13 8.42 6.36
N LEU A 101 -33.35 8.87 5.13
CA LEU A 101 -32.27 9.03 4.14
C LEU A 101 -31.21 10.04 4.61
N VAL A 102 -31.65 11.09 5.32
CA VAL A 102 -30.80 12.05 6.00
C VAL A 102 -31.02 11.85 7.49
N PRO A 103 -30.01 11.41 8.25
CA PRO A 103 -30.12 11.29 9.71
C PRO A 103 -30.49 12.64 10.34
N PRO A 104 -31.40 12.65 11.33
CA PRO A 104 -31.98 13.90 11.85
C PRO A 104 -31.01 14.71 12.73
N ASP A 105 -29.98 14.06 13.29
CA ASP A 105 -29.10 14.64 14.31
C ASP A 105 -27.74 15.13 13.75
N LEU A 106 -27.64 15.34 12.43
CA LEU A 106 -26.45 15.91 11.80
C LEU A 106 -26.41 17.43 12.01
N ASN A 107 -25.24 17.96 12.37
CA ASN A 107 -25.04 19.36 12.78
C ASN A 107 -24.11 20.13 11.83
N GLY A 108 -23.56 19.47 10.80
CA GLY A 108 -22.53 20.03 9.95
C GLY A 108 -21.18 20.04 10.67
N LYS A 109 -20.56 21.22 10.78
CA LYS A 109 -19.22 21.37 11.33
C LYS A 109 -19.16 20.94 12.80
N ILE A 110 -18.17 20.10 13.12
CA ILE A 110 -17.93 19.57 14.46
C ILE A 110 -16.49 19.85 14.92
N SER A 111 -16.28 19.96 16.23
CA SER A 111 -14.97 20.10 16.84
C SER A 111 -14.30 18.74 17.04
N VAL A 112 -13.00 18.65 16.74
CA VAL A 112 -12.20 17.45 17.03
C VAL A 112 -11.78 17.42 18.50
N ASP A 113 -12.09 16.32 19.20
CA ASP A 113 -11.61 16.05 20.56
C ASP A 113 -10.27 15.33 20.51
N MET A 114 -9.20 16.03 20.88
CA MET A 114 -7.81 15.53 20.87
C MET A 114 -7.44 14.71 22.13
N THR A 115 -8.40 14.48 23.03
CA THR A 115 -8.15 13.75 24.27
C THR A 115 -7.78 12.30 23.99
N VAL A 116 -6.69 11.83 24.62
CA VAL A 116 -6.26 10.43 24.54
C VAL A 116 -6.81 9.68 25.75
N TYR A 117 -7.55 8.61 25.48
CA TYR A 117 -8.09 7.73 26.50
C TYR A 117 -7.40 6.35 26.46
N SER A 118 -7.34 5.67 27.60
CA SER A 118 -7.12 4.23 27.59
C SER A 118 -8.32 3.53 26.93
N GLU A 119 -8.10 2.33 26.41
CA GLU A 119 -9.17 1.56 25.74
C GLU A 119 -10.34 1.27 26.69
N LYS A 120 -10.06 1.03 27.97
CA LYS A 120 -11.08 0.77 29.00
C LYS A 120 -11.94 2.02 29.27
N GLU A 121 -11.30 3.18 29.41
CA GLU A 121 -12.01 4.45 29.62
C GLU A 121 -12.86 4.80 28.41
N LEU A 122 -12.32 4.65 27.20
CA LEU A 122 -13.04 4.97 25.98
C LEU A 122 -14.21 4.00 25.75
N ALA A 123 -14.03 2.72 26.06
CA ALA A 123 -15.11 1.73 26.05
C ALA A 123 -16.24 2.07 27.03
N ALA A 124 -15.90 2.57 28.22
CA ALA A 124 -16.89 3.03 29.20
C ALA A 124 -17.62 4.30 28.74
N LYS A 125 -16.92 5.23 28.07
CA LYS A 125 -17.50 6.44 27.46
C LYS A 125 -18.47 6.13 26.32
N LEU A 126 -18.30 4.99 25.64
CA LEU A 126 -19.05 4.61 24.43
C LEU A 126 -19.88 3.33 24.64
N PRO A 127 -20.90 3.34 25.52
CA PRO A 127 -21.62 2.13 25.93
C PRO A 127 -22.41 1.46 24.79
N LEU A 128 -22.82 2.23 23.78
CA LEU A 128 -23.59 1.73 22.62
C LEU A 128 -22.75 0.91 21.65
N VAL A 129 -21.42 1.10 21.62
CA VAL A 129 -20.51 0.31 20.78
C VAL A 129 -20.40 -1.08 21.37
N LYS A 130 -20.64 -2.12 20.57
CA LYS A 130 -20.56 -3.54 20.95
C LYS A 130 -19.23 -4.16 20.55
N ASN A 131 -18.91 -5.32 21.14
CA ASN A 131 -17.67 -6.07 20.87
C ASN A 131 -17.41 -6.27 19.37
N GLY A 132 -16.16 -6.06 18.98
CA GLY A 132 -15.69 -5.93 17.61
C GLY A 132 -15.80 -4.51 17.04
N GLY A 133 -16.12 -3.50 17.85
CA GLY A 133 -16.31 -2.13 17.38
C GLY A 133 -17.55 -1.95 16.52
N THR A 134 -18.61 -2.66 16.86
CA THR A 134 -19.83 -2.73 16.05
C THR A 134 -20.95 -1.88 16.64
N TYR A 135 -21.77 -1.30 15.78
CA TYR A 135 -22.97 -0.58 16.19
C TYR A 135 -24.05 -0.72 15.13
N ARG A 136 -25.30 -0.76 15.59
CA ARG A 136 -26.49 -0.77 14.76
C ARG A 136 -27.60 0.00 15.50
N PRO A 137 -28.30 0.96 14.87
CA PRO A 137 -29.39 1.67 15.52
C PRO A 137 -30.50 0.71 15.92
N SER A 138 -31.11 0.94 17.08
CA SER A 138 -32.22 0.13 17.61
C SER A 138 -33.60 0.68 17.24
N SER A 139 -33.68 1.97 16.87
CA SER A 139 -34.93 2.67 16.57
C SER A 139 -35.40 2.52 15.12
N CYS A 140 -34.53 2.10 14.21
CA CYS A 140 -34.82 1.97 12.79
C CYS A 140 -33.96 0.90 12.12
N ALA A 141 -34.36 0.44 10.95
CA ALA A 141 -33.58 -0.45 10.10
C ALA A 141 -32.56 0.38 9.28
N PRO A 142 -31.24 0.24 9.53
CA PRO A 142 -30.21 0.98 8.82
C PRO A 142 -30.14 0.59 7.35
N ARG A 143 -29.97 1.61 6.51
CA ARG A 143 -29.87 1.47 5.05
C ARG A 143 -28.49 1.03 4.56
N HIS A 144 -27.46 1.24 5.38
CA HIS A 144 -26.07 1.06 5.00
C HIS A 144 -25.34 0.16 6.00
N LYS A 145 -24.71 -0.89 5.48
CA LYS A 145 -23.79 -1.78 6.21
C LYS A 145 -22.36 -1.44 5.83
N VAL A 146 -21.61 -0.88 6.77
CA VAL A 146 -20.33 -0.22 6.49
C VAL A 146 -19.17 -0.86 7.26
N ALA A 147 -18.15 -1.32 6.55
CA ALA A 147 -16.88 -1.71 7.15
C ALA A 147 -15.89 -0.54 7.09
N ILE A 148 -15.37 -0.11 8.23
CA ILE A 148 -14.30 0.88 8.31
C ILE A 148 -12.97 0.13 8.43
N ILE A 149 -12.11 0.24 7.42
CA ILE A 149 -10.81 -0.42 7.34
C ILE A 149 -9.71 0.59 7.64
N ILE A 150 -9.01 0.38 8.76
CA ILE A 150 -7.93 1.25 9.24
C ILE A 150 -6.61 0.47 9.15
N PRO A 151 -5.75 0.74 8.16
CA PRO A 151 -4.40 0.19 8.17
C PRO A 151 -3.59 0.82 9.31
N TYR A 152 -2.87 -0.01 10.06
CA TYR A 152 -2.29 0.40 11.33
C TYR A 152 -0.89 -0.17 11.55
N ARG A 153 0.01 0.64 12.11
CA ARG A 153 1.30 0.21 12.65
C ARG A 153 1.84 1.25 13.63
N ASN A 154 1.99 0.90 14.91
CA ASN A 154 2.59 1.76 15.95
C ASN A 154 1.93 3.16 16.11
N ARG A 155 0.59 3.23 16.12
CA ARG A 155 -0.19 4.49 16.10
C ARG A 155 -1.22 4.56 17.23
N ARG A 156 -0.89 4.05 18.42
CA ARG A 156 -1.86 3.84 19.50
C ARG A 156 -2.59 5.11 19.95
N THR A 157 -1.86 6.22 20.07
CA THR A 157 -2.43 7.53 20.44
C THR A 157 -3.36 8.06 19.35
N HIS A 158 -2.93 7.99 18.09
CA HIS A 158 -3.76 8.34 16.92
C HIS A 158 -5.05 7.51 16.87
N LEU A 159 -4.95 6.20 17.07
CA LEU A 159 -6.11 5.31 17.08
C LEU A 159 -7.09 5.64 18.22
N SER A 160 -6.59 5.97 19.42
CA SER A 160 -7.43 6.39 20.55
C SER A 160 -8.22 7.66 20.22
N ILE A 161 -7.54 8.69 19.68
CA ILE A 161 -8.18 9.95 19.25
C ILE A 161 -9.20 9.66 18.14
N LEU A 162 -8.84 8.84 17.15
CA LEU A 162 -9.73 8.48 16.06
C LEU A 162 -10.99 7.79 16.57
N LEU A 163 -10.88 6.73 17.37
CA LEU A 163 -12.03 6.00 17.88
C LEU A 163 -12.94 6.88 18.76
N ASN A 164 -12.35 7.80 19.53
CA ASN A 164 -13.08 8.75 20.35
C ASN A 164 -13.98 9.69 19.54
N ASN A 165 -13.52 10.13 18.37
CA ASN A 165 -14.30 11.01 17.50
C ASN A 165 -15.21 10.21 16.54
N LEU A 166 -14.69 9.12 15.98
CA LEU A 166 -15.32 8.40 14.88
C LEU A 166 -16.56 7.61 15.33
N HIS A 167 -16.56 7.04 16.54
CA HIS A 167 -17.73 6.28 17.01
C HIS A 167 -18.99 7.15 17.17
N PRO A 168 -18.97 8.26 17.91
CA PRO A 168 -20.13 9.17 17.97
C PRO A 168 -20.53 9.70 16.59
N PHE A 169 -19.54 10.03 15.76
CA PHE A 169 -19.75 10.48 14.39
C PHE A 169 -20.55 9.47 13.55
N LEU A 170 -20.14 8.21 13.53
CA LEU A 170 -20.81 7.16 12.75
C LEU A 170 -22.19 6.77 13.34
N GLN A 171 -22.35 6.85 14.66
CA GLN A 171 -23.63 6.58 15.32
C GLN A 171 -24.70 7.61 14.95
N LYS A 172 -24.34 8.90 14.90
CA LYS A 172 -25.23 9.98 14.42
C LYS A 172 -25.69 9.76 12.98
N GLN A 173 -24.85 9.12 12.16
CA GLN A 173 -25.17 8.78 10.78
C GLN A 173 -26.10 7.55 10.64
N GLN A 174 -26.53 6.94 11.75
CA GLN A 174 -27.47 5.80 11.80
C GLN A 174 -27.02 4.60 10.96
N LEU A 175 -25.71 4.34 10.93
CA LEU A 175 -25.10 3.26 10.17
C LEU A 175 -25.13 1.93 10.94
N ASP A 176 -25.19 0.82 10.20
CA ASP A 176 -24.77 -0.50 10.70
C ASP A 176 -23.30 -0.67 10.37
N TYR A 177 -22.40 -0.47 11.34
CA TYR A 177 -20.97 -0.43 11.05
C TYR A 177 -20.13 -1.35 11.93
N GLY A 178 -18.96 -1.71 11.41
CA GLY A 178 -17.88 -2.34 12.16
C GLY A 178 -16.53 -1.71 11.82
N ILE A 179 -15.67 -1.54 12.83
CA ILE A 179 -14.31 -1.00 12.66
C ILE A 179 -13.30 -2.15 12.69
N PHE A 180 -12.45 -2.19 11.67
CA PHE A 180 -11.39 -3.17 11.49
C PHE A 180 -10.04 -2.47 11.46
N VAL A 181 -9.19 -2.76 12.44
CA VAL A 181 -7.82 -2.25 12.51
C VAL A 181 -6.91 -3.37 12.01
N THR A 182 -6.31 -3.16 10.85
CA THR A 182 -5.47 -4.16 10.18
C THR A 182 -4.00 -3.78 10.31
N GLU A 183 -3.26 -4.59 11.05
CA GLU A 183 -1.83 -4.47 11.23
C GLU A 183 -1.11 -5.61 10.50
N LEU A 184 0.04 -5.28 9.93
CA LEU A 184 0.92 -6.26 9.33
C LEU A 184 2.02 -6.63 10.33
N ALA A 185 2.41 -7.91 10.35
CA ALA A 185 3.51 -8.42 11.14
C ALA A 185 4.81 -7.61 10.88
N PRO A 186 5.79 -7.65 11.79
CA PRO A 186 6.99 -6.84 11.68
C PRO A 186 7.67 -6.95 10.31
N GLN A 187 7.82 -5.81 9.66
CA GLN A 187 8.33 -5.63 8.30
C GLN A 187 9.14 -4.34 8.24
N ILE A 188 10.09 -4.25 7.30
CA ILE A 188 10.96 -3.09 7.17
C ILE A 188 10.11 -1.87 6.79
N ASP A 189 9.43 -1.95 5.66
CA ASP A 189 8.61 -0.87 5.13
C ASP A 189 7.12 -1.18 5.25
N PHE A 190 6.32 -0.18 5.67
CA PHE A 190 4.87 -0.37 5.79
C PHE A 190 4.23 -0.44 4.41
N ASN A 191 3.32 -1.37 4.19
CA ASN A 191 2.47 -1.41 3.00
C ASN A 191 1.01 -1.15 3.38
N LYS A 192 0.62 0.12 3.29
CA LYS A 192 -0.72 0.59 3.62
C LYS A 192 -1.80 -0.06 2.76
N ALA A 193 -1.57 -0.10 1.45
CA ALA A 193 -2.48 -0.68 0.46
C ALA A 193 -2.74 -2.17 0.71
N LEU A 194 -1.69 -2.93 1.03
CA LEU A 194 -1.81 -4.35 1.35
C LEU A 194 -2.62 -4.56 2.64
N ALA A 195 -2.36 -3.78 3.69
CA ALA A 195 -3.16 -3.82 4.91
C ALA A 195 -4.65 -3.50 4.66
N MET A 196 -4.95 -2.55 3.77
CA MET A 196 -6.32 -2.25 3.34
C MET A 196 -6.98 -3.43 2.59
N ASN A 197 -6.25 -4.07 1.67
CA ASN A 197 -6.73 -5.27 0.98
C ASN A 197 -7.07 -6.41 1.96
N ILE A 198 -6.19 -6.69 2.92
CA ILE A 198 -6.45 -7.71 3.95
C ILE A 198 -7.66 -7.33 4.80
N GLY A 199 -7.76 -6.06 5.23
CA GLY A 199 -8.90 -5.60 6.00
C GLY A 199 -10.23 -5.76 5.26
N PHE A 200 -10.27 -5.44 3.96
CA PHE A 200 -11.43 -5.71 3.10
C PHE A 200 -11.79 -7.20 3.09
N LEU A 201 -10.82 -8.07 2.78
CA LEU A 201 -11.03 -9.52 2.66
C LEU A 201 -11.52 -10.14 3.98
N GLU A 202 -10.96 -9.72 5.12
CA GLU A 202 -11.37 -10.22 6.43
C GLU A 202 -12.72 -9.67 6.88
N ALA A 203 -13.01 -8.38 6.65
CA ALA A 203 -14.31 -7.80 6.98
C ALA A 203 -15.44 -8.44 6.16
N ALA A 204 -15.23 -8.65 4.85
CA ALA A 204 -16.20 -9.25 3.95
C ALA A 204 -16.58 -10.69 4.31
N LYS A 205 -15.70 -11.44 5.01
CA LYS A 205 -15.98 -12.79 5.52
C LYS A 205 -16.89 -12.78 6.75
N LYS A 206 -16.94 -11.68 7.50
CA LYS A 206 -17.61 -11.64 8.83
C LYS A 206 -19.06 -11.21 8.76
N TYR A 207 -19.40 -10.32 7.84
CA TYR A 207 -20.72 -9.75 7.72
C TYR A 207 -20.95 -9.29 6.27
N GLY A 208 -22.20 -9.26 5.83
CA GLY A 208 -22.57 -8.77 4.50
C GLY A 208 -22.49 -7.25 4.44
N TYR A 209 -21.28 -6.70 4.56
CA TYR A 209 -21.00 -5.28 4.33
C TYR A 209 -21.09 -4.98 2.84
N ASP A 210 -21.83 -3.93 2.51
CA ASP A 210 -22.05 -3.48 1.13
C ASP A 210 -21.15 -2.27 0.80
N CYS A 211 -20.59 -1.63 1.83
CA CYS A 211 -19.78 -0.42 1.74
C CYS A 211 -18.50 -0.55 2.58
N PHE A 212 -17.37 -0.15 2.00
CA PHE A 212 -16.06 -0.18 2.64
C PHE A 212 -15.46 1.23 2.65
N ILE A 213 -15.12 1.72 3.83
CA ILE A 213 -14.41 2.97 4.03
C ILE A 213 -12.95 2.65 4.36
N PHE A 214 -12.02 3.08 3.53
CA PHE A 214 -10.59 2.96 3.78
C PHE A 214 -10.10 4.24 4.43
N HIS A 215 -9.52 4.15 5.62
CA HIS A 215 -9.40 5.29 6.50
C HIS A 215 -8.02 5.37 7.15
N ASP A 216 -7.26 6.42 6.85
CA ASP A 216 -6.01 6.70 7.56
C ASP A 216 -6.28 6.98 9.05
N VAL A 217 -5.44 6.41 9.91
CA VAL A 217 -5.62 6.48 11.38
C VAL A 217 -5.46 7.90 11.95
N ASP A 218 -4.87 8.81 11.17
CA ASP A 218 -4.54 10.18 11.57
C ASP A 218 -5.45 11.25 10.96
N LEU A 219 -6.52 10.89 10.26
CA LEU A 219 -7.47 11.86 9.69
C LEU A 219 -8.79 11.85 10.47
N ILE A 220 -9.16 12.95 11.13
CA ILE A 220 -10.42 13.05 11.87
C ILE A 220 -11.42 13.91 11.06
N PRO A 221 -12.65 13.44 10.76
CA PRO A 221 -13.63 14.25 10.05
C PRO A 221 -14.10 15.44 10.91
N GLU A 222 -14.23 16.61 10.29
CA GLU A 222 -14.65 17.87 10.94
C GLU A 222 -16.07 18.30 10.55
N ASN A 223 -16.81 17.48 9.79
CA ASN A 223 -18.19 17.77 9.38
C ASN A 223 -19.03 16.50 9.25
N ASP A 224 -20.09 16.37 10.05
CA ASP A 224 -20.94 15.17 10.11
C ASP A 224 -21.93 15.04 8.93
N ASN A 225 -22.06 16.07 8.08
CA ASN A 225 -22.71 15.96 6.77
C ASN A 225 -21.89 15.14 5.77
N ASN A 226 -20.59 14.89 6.04
CA ASN A 226 -19.80 13.96 5.24
C ASN A 226 -20.18 12.52 5.59
N MET A 227 -21.28 12.03 5.00
CA MET A 227 -21.77 10.68 5.23
C MET A 227 -20.74 9.60 4.86
N TYR A 228 -20.47 8.68 5.80
CA TYR A 228 -19.61 7.49 5.64
C TYR A 228 -20.40 6.35 4.98
N THR A 229 -20.90 6.65 3.80
CA THR A 229 -21.68 5.76 2.94
C THR A 229 -21.08 5.72 1.54
N CYS A 230 -21.39 4.67 0.78
CA CYS A 230 -20.84 4.47 -0.56
C CYS A 230 -21.86 4.86 -1.64
N PRO A 231 -21.57 5.84 -2.50
CA PRO A 231 -22.40 6.18 -3.65
C PRO A 231 -22.13 5.24 -4.83
N ASP A 232 -22.77 5.48 -5.98
CA ASP A 232 -22.65 4.64 -7.19
C ASP A 232 -21.26 4.70 -7.84
N ASN A 233 -20.49 5.73 -7.53
CA ASN A 233 -19.10 5.87 -7.91
C ASN A 233 -18.21 5.91 -6.65
N PRO A 234 -16.95 5.44 -6.72
CA PRO A 234 -15.99 5.59 -5.63
C PRO A 234 -15.92 7.04 -5.13
N LYS A 235 -15.92 7.24 -3.81
CA LYS A 235 -15.93 8.57 -3.18
C LYS A 235 -14.58 8.86 -2.53
N HIS A 236 -13.95 9.97 -2.90
CA HIS A 236 -12.85 10.53 -2.10
C HIS A 236 -13.45 11.44 -1.03
N MET A 237 -13.24 11.12 0.24
CA MET A 237 -13.91 11.76 1.36
C MET A 237 -13.09 12.90 1.96
N SER A 238 -11.78 12.74 2.08
CA SER A 238 -10.86 13.71 2.69
C SER A 238 -10.30 14.71 1.69
N VAL A 239 -11.19 15.49 1.08
CA VAL A 239 -10.83 16.46 0.02
C VAL A 239 -10.10 17.68 0.58
N ALA A 240 -10.50 18.16 1.76
CA ALA A 240 -10.00 19.38 2.38
C ALA A 240 -9.34 19.03 3.72
N ILE A 241 -8.02 18.84 3.73
CA ILE A 241 -7.27 18.48 4.94
C ILE A 241 -6.54 19.71 5.45
N ASP A 242 -6.58 19.97 6.77
CA ASP A 242 -5.97 21.15 7.40
C ASP A 242 -4.48 21.33 7.09
N LYS A 243 -3.71 20.23 6.99
CA LYS A 243 -2.30 20.23 6.59
C LYS A 243 -2.05 20.82 5.19
N PHE A 244 -3.04 20.78 4.32
CA PHE A 244 -2.98 21.33 2.96
C PHE A 244 -3.86 22.58 2.85
N ASP A 245 -3.99 23.33 3.95
CA ASP A 245 -4.79 24.56 4.02
C ASP A 245 -6.26 24.36 3.58
N TYR A 246 -6.80 23.16 3.82
CA TYR A 246 -8.14 22.74 3.37
C TYR A 246 -8.34 22.75 1.85
N GLU A 247 -7.26 22.67 1.08
CA GLU A 247 -7.29 22.55 -0.37
C GLU A 247 -6.95 21.13 -0.83
N LEU A 248 -7.52 20.73 -1.97
CA LEU A 248 -7.21 19.46 -2.61
C LEU A 248 -5.84 19.59 -3.32
N PRO A 249 -4.80 18.84 -2.93
CA PRO A 249 -3.46 19.01 -3.48
C PRO A 249 -3.39 18.83 -5.01
N TYR A 250 -4.17 17.90 -5.55
CA TYR A 250 -4.33 17.68 -6.99
C TYR A 250 -5.55 16.81 -7.31
N VAL A 251 -6.12 16.98 -8.50
CA VAL A 251 -7.41 16.38 -8.91
C VAL A 251 -7.42 14.84 -8.92
N LYS A 252 -6.26 14.21 -9.14
CA LYS A 252 -6.11 12.75 -9.18
C LYS A 252 -5.97 12.10 -7.80
N LEU A 253 -5.88 12.88 -6.73
CA LEU A 253 -5.70 12.33 -5.38
C LEU A 253 -6.93 11.50 -4.95
N PHE A 254 -6.66 10.25 -4.56
CA PHE A 254 -7.63 9.30 -3.99
C PHE A 254 -7.05 8.65 -2.72
N GLY A 255 -6.42 9.47 -1.87
CA GLY A 255 -5.78 9.07 -0.62
C GLY A 255 -6.56 9.51 0.63
N GLY A 256 -5.97 9.34 1.80
CA GLY A 256 -6.57 9.73 3.08
C GLY A 256 -7.75 8.84 3.49
N VAL A 257 -8.97 9.31 3.24
CA VAL A 257 -10.22 8.58 3.50
C VAL A 257 -11.03 8.45 2.22
N THR A 258 -11.42 7.22 1.88
CA THR A 258 -12.16 6.89 0.66
C THR A 258 -13.27 5.88 0.93
N ALA A 259 -14.33 5.89 0.12
CA ALA A 259 -15.43 4.95 0.19
C ALA A 259 -15.62 4.22 -1.14
N MET A 260 -15.78 2.89 -1.08
CA MET A 260 -16.09 2.06 -2.23
C MET A 260 -17.10 0.99 -1.85
N ARG A 261 -18.09 0.75 -2.72
CA ARG A 261 -18.95 -0.42 -2.62
C ARG A 261 -18.12 -1.68 -2.79
N LYS A 262 -18.62 -2.80 -2.27
CA LYS A 262 -17.96 -4.10 -2.42
C LYS A 262 -17.62 -4.41 -3.88
N GLU A 263 -18.61 -4.24 -4.76
CA GLU A 263 -18.50 -4.56 -6.18
C GLU A 263 -17.53 -3.63 -6.90
N GLN A 264 -17.46 -2.34 -6.49
CA GLN A 264 -16.50 -1.38 -7.04
C GLN A 264 -15.06 -1.78 -6.68
N PHE A 265 -14.84 -2.18 -5.41
CA PHE A 265 -13.52 -2.57 -4.94
C PHE A 265 -13.05 -3.88 -5.59
N GLU A 266 -13.95 -4.84 -5.76
CA GLU A 266 -13.69 -6.08 -6.48
C GLU A 266 -13.41 -5.83 -7.98
N ALA A 267 -14.17 -4.92 -8.61
CA ALA A 267 -13.98 -4.58 -10.03
C ALA A 267 -12.60 -3.99 -10.34
N VAL A 268 -12.03 -3.20 -9.42
CA VAL A 268 -10.66 -2.65 -9.57
C VAL A 268 -9.56 -3.61 -9.10
N ASN A 269 -9.93 -4.83 -8.69
CA ASN A 269 -9.04 -5.81 -8.07
C ASN A 269 -8.34 -5.27 -6.79
N GLY A 270 -9.02 -4.41 -6.03
CA GLY A 270 -8.46 -3.74 -4.86
C GLY A 270 -7.19 -2.92 -5.13
N TYR A 271 -6.45 -2.60 -4.07
CA TYR A 271 -5.20 -1.83 -4.15
C TYR A 271 -4.03 -2.69 -4.66
N SER A 272 -2.97 -2.05 -5.16
CA SER A 272 -1.70 -2.73 -5.46
C SER A 272 -1.02 -3.26 -4.20
N ASN A 273 -0.47 -4.46 -4.26
CA ASN A 273 0.30 -5.04 -3.17
C ASN A 273 1.77 -4.61 -3.18
N LYS A 274 2.22 -3.75 -4.11
CA LYS A 274 3.65 -3.47 -4.35
C LYS A 274 4.21 -2.23 -3.65
N TYR A 275 3.37 -1.39 -3.05
CA TYR A 275 3.78 -0.11 -2.46
C TYR A 275 4.29 -0.27 -1.02
N PHE A 276 5.50 -0.84 -0.89
CA PHE A 276 6.23 -0.86 0.38
C PHE A 276 6.90 0.50 0.62
N GLY A 277 6.50 1.18 1.70
CA GLY A 277 6.87 2.56 1.98
C GLY A 277 5.84 3.56 1.44
N TRP A 278 6.06 4.83 1.73
CA TRP A 278 5.08 5.89 1.50
C TRP A 278 4.97 6.34 0.03
N GLY A 279 3.72 6.32 -0.47
CA GLY A 279 3.20 7.15 -1.55
C GLY A 279 2.91 6.44 -2.87
N ALA A 280 1.96 7.01 -3.61
CA ALA A 280 1.47 6.65 -4.95
C ALA A 280 0.62 5.37 -5.03
N GLU A 281 0.31 4.72 -3.89
CA GLU A 281 -0.66 3.62 -3.86
C GLU A 281 -2.10 4.13 -4.09
N ASP A 282 -2.37 5.34 -3.65
CA ASP A 282 -3.60 6.10 -3.84
C ASP A 282 -3.77 6.59 -5.28
N ASP A 283 -2.69 7.10 -5.87
CA ASP A 283 -2.64 7.47 -7.30
C ASP A 283 -2.85 6.24 -8.20
N ASP A 284 -2.31 5.07 -7.82
CA ASP A 284 -2.56 3.81 -8.51
C ASP A 284 -4.03 3.41 -8.44
N MET A 285 -4.64 3.50 -7.25
CA MET A 285 -6.07 3.24 -7.09
C MET A 285 -6.92 4.17 -7.96
N TYR A 286 -6.58 5.47 -8.01
CA TYR A 286 -7.25 6.39 -8.93
C TYR A 286 -7.15 5.91 -10.38
N ALA A 287 -5.96 5.51 -10.84
CA ALA A 287 -5.76 4.99 -12.20
C ALA A 287 -6.59 3.73 -12.47
N ARG A 288 -6.70 2.81 -11.50
CA ARG A 288 -7.54 1.60 -11.62
C ARG A 288 -9.02 1.94 -11.75
N ILE A 289 -9.53 2.83 -10.89
CA ILE A 289 -10.92 3.31 -10.93
C ILE A 289 -11.24 3.86 -12.32
N ARG A 290 -10.36 4.70 -12.89
CA ARG A 290 -10.54 5.25 -14.24
C ARG A 290 -10.45 4.17 -15.32
N THR A 291 -9.57 3.19 -15.16
CA THR A 291 -9.36 2.09 -16.12
C THR A 291 -10.61 1.22 -16.27
N VAL A 292 -11.37 1.00 -15.19
CA VAL A 292 -12.62 0.24 -15.22
C VAL A 292 -13.85 1.10 -15.58
N GLY A 293 -13.65 2.35 -15.99
CA GLY A 293 -14.73 3.23 -16.44
C GLY A 293 -15.49 3.96 -15.33
N LEU A 294 -15.06 3.83 -14.07
CA LEU A 294 -15.68 4.52 -12.93
C LEU A 294 -15.14 5.95 -12.78
N ALA A 295 -15.94 6.81 -12.14
CA ALA A 295 -15.53 8.16 -11.76
C ALA A 295 -15.22 8.26 -10.27
N VAL A 296 -14.43 9.26 -9.89
CA VAL A 296 -14.27 9.63 -8.48
C VAL A 296 -15.24 10.76 -8.17
N THR A 297 -16.08 10.54 -7.15
CA THR A 297 -17.00 11.55 -6.62
C THR A 297 -16.43 12.17 -5.34
N ARG A 298 -16.80 13.41 -5.09
CA ARG A 298 -16.35 14.21 -3.95
C ARG A 298 -17.52 15.07 -3.48
N TYR A 299 -17.61 15.31 -2.18
CA TYR A 299 -18.38 16.46 -1.71
C TYR A 299 -17.55 17.73 -1.88
N THR A 300 -18.24 18.86 -1.72
CA THR A 300 -17.61 20.18 -1.68
C THR A 300 -16.66 20.28 -0.48
N SER A 301 -15.67 21.17 -0.59
CA SER A 301 -14.60 21.29 0.41
C SER A 301 -15.09 21.69 1.81
N ASP A 302 -16.23 22.40 1.92
CA ASP A 302 -16.87 22.77 3.19
C ASP A 302 -17.47 21.57 3.95
N VAL A 303 -17.82 20.50 3.23
CA VAL A 303 -18.31 19.24 3.82
C VAL A 303 -17.17 18.24 4.01
N SER A 304 -16.20 18.19 3.11
CA SER A 304 -15.12 17.21 3.11
C SER A 304 -13.89 17.62 3.93
N THR A 305 -14.09 18.31 5.05
CA THR A 305 -13.03 18.83 5.93
C THR A 305 -12.50 17.78 6.91
N TYR A 306 -11.18 17.67 7.04
CA TYR A 306 -10.50 16.77 7.96
C TYR A 306 -9.32 17.42 8.69
N ARG A 307 -9.15 17.03 9.94
CA ARG A 307 -7.98 17.32 10.78
C ARG A 307 -6.95 16.21 10.65
N MET A 308 -5.71 16.53 10.23
CA MET A 308 -4.59 15.60 10.31
C MET A 308 -3.90 15.69 11.66
N LEU A 309 -3.85 14.56 12.36
CA LEU A 309 -3.11 14.42 13.61
C LEU A 309 -1.59 14.48 13.33
N PRO A 310 -0.80 15.26 14.08
CA PRO A 310 0.62 15.43 13.80
C PRO A 310 1.41 14.13 13.82
N HIS A 311 2.34 13.99 12.86
CA HIS A 311 3.23 12.84 12.79
C HIS A 311 4.48 13.09 11.92
N PRO A 312 5.59 12.36 12.15
CA PRO A 312 6.74 12.41 11.26
C PRO A 312 6.38 11.81 9.88
N PRO A 313 6.99 12.31 8.79
CA PRO A 313 6.82 11.70 7.47
C PRO A 313 7.23 10.22 7.46
N GLY A 314 6.51 9.40 6.70
CA GLY A 314 6.87 8.01 6.48
C GLY A 314 8.10 7.86 5.57
N TYR A 315 8.74 6.69 5.62
CA TYR A 315 9.82 6.36 4.69
C TYR A 315 9.29 6.32 3.26
N LYS A 316 9.77 7.22 2.40
CA LYS A 316 9.30 7.35 1.02
C LYS A 316 9.76 6.17 0.16
N ASN A 317 8.82 5.52 -0.51
CA ASN A 317 9.14 4.46 -1.47
C ASN A 317 9.89 5.07 -2.67
N LYS A 318 11.16 4.65 -2.86
CA LYS A 318 12.03 5.14 -3.95
C LYS A 318 11.54 4.72 -5.33
N ASN A 319 10.83 3.60 -5.44
CA ASN A 319 10.33 3.02 -6.69
C ASN A 319 8.89 3.43 -7.03
N ARG A 320 8.24 4.26 -6.20
CA ARG A 320 6.81 4.57 -6.33
C ARG A 320 6.39 5.12 -7.69
N LEU A 321 7.24 5.92 -8.33
CA LEU A 321 6.95 6.50 -9.66
C LEU A 321 6.99 5.40 -10.73
N ARG A 322 8.01 4.54 -10.70
CA ARG A 322 8.12 3.37 -11.60
C ARG A 322 6.96 2.38 -11.39
N LEU A 323 6.53 2.20 -10.14
CA LEU A 323 5.36 1.37 -9.83
C LEU A 323 4.07 1.97 -10.37
N LEU A 324 3.93 3.30 -10.30
CA LEU A 324 2.76 4.02 -10.81
C LEU A 324 2.71 4.01 -12.34
N GLU A 325 3.86 4.20 -13.01
CA GLU A 325 3.98 4.14 -14.48
C GLU A 325 3.48 2.81 -15.05
N THR A 326 3.75 1.70 -14.35
CA THR A 326 3.34 0.35 -14.78
C THR A 326 1.98 -0.08 -14.20
N GLY A 327 1.29 0.82 -13.47
CA GLY A 327 0.08 0.52 -12.71
C GLY A 327 -1.08 -0.01 -13.54
N THR A 328 -1.36 0.67 -14.66
CA THR A 328 -2.43 0.33 -15.60
C THR A 328 -2.20 -0.99 -16.33
N ASP A 329 -0.96 -1.48 -16.39
CA ASP A 329 -0.64 -2.76 -17.03
C ASP A 329 -0.74 -3.91 -16.01
N ARG A 330 -0.33 -3.65 -14.76
CA ARG A 330 -0.24 -4.70 -13.73
C ARG A 330 -1.54 -4.96 -12.97
N TRP A 331 -2.49 -4.02 -12.94
CA TRP A 331 -3.61 -4.08 -11.98
C TRP A 331 -4.42 -5.38 -12.00
N LYS A 332 -4.56 -6.04 -13.17
CA LYS A 332 -5.26 -7.33 -13.29
C LYS A 332 -4.54 -8.49 -12.60
N HIS A 333 -3.24 -8.36 -12.37
CA HIS A 333 -2.36 -9.39 -11.80
C HIS A 333 -1.67 -8.93 -10.51
N ASP A 334 -2.08 -7.78 -9.96
CA ASP A 334 -1.54 -7.17 -8.75
C ASP A 334 -2.70 -6.57 -7.95
N GLY A 335 -3.20 -7.32 -6.97
CA GLY A 335 -4.35 -6.89 -6.19
C GLY A 335 -4.88 -7.96 -5.25
N ILE A 336 -6.17 -7.89 -4.90
CA ILE A 336 -6.80 -8.87 -4.01
C ILE A 336 -6.80 -10.30 -4.58
N ASN A 337 -6.73 -10.46 -5.89
CA ASN A 337 -6.66 -11.78 -6.52
C ASN A 337 -5.28 -12.45 -6.43
N THR A 338 -4.22 -11.71 -6.13
CA THR A 338 -2.85 -12.23 -6.04
C THR A 338 -2.22 -12.07 -4.66
N ILE A 339 -2.91 -11.41 -3.73
CA ILE A 339 -2.42 -11.21 -2.37
C ILE A 339 -2.25 -12.56 -1.65
N LYS A 340 -1.10 -12.74 -0.99
CA LYS A 340 -0.80 -13.91 -0.17
C LYS A 340 -0.48 -13.45 1.25
N TYR A 341 -1.29 -13.91 2.20
CA TYR A 341 -1.13 -13.57 3.60
C TYR A 341 -1.70 -14.67 4.50
N GLU A 342 -1.24 -14.68 5.74
CA GLU A 342 -1.75 -15.50 6.83
C GLU A 342 -2.28 -14.59 7.94
N VAL A 343 -3.47 -14.87 8.47
CA VAL A 343 -3.98 -14.15 9.64
C VAL A 343 -3.38 -14.80 10.88
N LEU A 344 -2.43 -14.11 11.54
CA LEU A 344 -1.80 -14.58 12.77
C LEU A 344 -2.77 -14.48 13.97
N THR A 345 -3.53 -13.40 14.04
CA THR A 345 -4.56 -13.25 15.07
C THR A 345 -5.70 -12.34 14.64
N THR A 346 -6.88 -12.61 15.17
CA THR A 346 -8.05 -11.72 15.10
C THR A 346 -8.62 -11.56 16.50
N VAL A 347 -8.64 -10.34 17.02
CA VAL A 347 -9.12 -10.04 18.38
C VAL A 347 -10.29 -9.07 18.29
N ARG A 348 -11.46 -9.50 18.77
CA ARG A 348 -12.65 -8.65 18.87
C ARG A 348 -12.59 -7.84 20.16
N GLN A 349 -11.92 -6.69 20.10
CA GLN A 349 -11.90 -5.73 21.22
C GLN A 349 -13.23 -5.00 21.34
N ARG A 350 -13.41 -4.19 22.39
CA ARG A 350 -14.69 -3.50 22.57
C ARG A 350 -14.97 -2.50 21.44
N LEU A 351 -13.95 -1.72 21.06
CA LEU A 351 -14.09 -0.57 20.16
C LEU A 351 -13.72 -0.88 18.69
N TYR A 352 -13.07 -2.00 18.42
CA TYR A 352 -12.69 -2.42 17.07
C TYR A 352 -12.39 -3.92 17.02
N THR A 353 -12.32 -4.46 15.81
CA THR A 353 -11.74 -5.78 15.54
C THR A 353 -10.31 -5.59 15.07
N TYR A 354 -9.35 -6.09 15.84
CA TYR A 354 -7.94 -6.09 15.49
C TYR A 354 -7.61 -7.32 14.65
N ILE A 355 -6.89 -7.12 13.55
CA ILE A 355 -6.39 -8.18 12.67
C ILE A 355 -4.89 -7.99 12.54
N LEU A 356 -4.11 -9.00 12.96
CA LEU A 356 -2.69 -9.08 12.67
C LEU A 356 -2.49 -10.11 11.57
N ALA A 357 -1.91 -9.68 10.45
CA ALA A 357 -1.62 -10.54 9.32
C ALA A 357 -0.14 -10.54 8.96
N ASP A 358 0.35 -11.69 8.54
CA ASP A 358 1.68 -11.87 7.99
C ASP A 358 1.60 -12.04 6.47
N ILE A 359 2.61 -11.54 5.75
CA ILE A 359 2.68 -11.63 4.29
C ILE A 359 3.73 -12.68 3.87
N ASP A 360 3.62 -13.22 2.66
CA ASP A 360 4.49 -14.31 2.17
C ASP A 360 6.00 -13.98 2.38
N GLN A 361 6.79 -15.01 2.69
CA GLN A 361 8.24 -14.89 2.91
C GLN A 361 8.97 -14.32 1.68
N ASP A 362 8.49 -14.62 0.47
CA ASP A 362 9.07 -14.10 -0.77
C ASP A 362 8.95 -12.57 -0.88
N ASP A 363 7.86 -11.96 -0.39
CA ASP A 363 7.70 -10.50 -0.33
C ASP A 363 8.59 -9.87 0.74
N ARG A 364 8.81 -10.58 1.86
CA ARG A 364 9.77 -10.17 2.89
C ARG A 364 11.22 -10.25 2.42
N ILE A 365 11.56 -11.29 1.67
CA ILE A 365 12.88 -11.43 1.04
C ILE A 365 13.09 -10.33 -0.01
N TYR A 366 12.09 -10.08 -0.86
CA TYR A 366 12.14 -8.96 -1.81
C TYR A 366 12.33 -7.62 -1.10
N GLN A 367 11.65 -7.36 0.02
CA GLN A 367 11.90 -6.17 0.85
C GLN A 367 13.34 -6.13 1.36
N MET A 368 13.85 -7.19 1.98
CA MET A 368 15.23 -7.22 2.47
C MET A 368 16.26 -6.92 1.36
N LEU A 369 16.01 -7.44 0.16
CA LEU A 369 16.86 -7.23 -1.03
C LEU A 369 16.71 -5.83 -1.65
N THR A 370 15.58 -5.13 -1.45
CA THR A 370 15.31 -3.83 -2.08
C THR A 370 15.46 -2.63 -1.15
N THR A 371 15.39 -2.82 0.17
CA THR A 371 15.60 -1.76 1.18
C THR A 371 17.09 -1.56 1.54
N SER A 372 18.00 -2.38 1.01
CA SER A 372 19.46 -2.27 1.21
C SER A 372 20.09 -1.13 0.39
N GLN A 373 19.83 0.11 0.81
CA GLN A 373 20.89 1.12 0.86
C GLN A 373 21.11 1.49 2.33
N PRO A 374 22.16 0.98 2.99
CA PRO A 374 22.41 1.27 4.38
C PRO A 374 22.66 2.78 4.56
N ASN A 375 21.93 3.35 5.51
CA ASN A 375 22.12 4.71 5.97
C ASN A 375 23.43 4.72 6.80
N MET A 376 24.55 5.12 6.19
CA MET A 376 25.92 4.96 6.72
C MET A 376 26.27 5.81 7.96
N ASN A 377 25.30 6.44 8.65
CA ASN A 377 25.60 7.46 9.67
C ASN A 377 25.20 7.10 11.12
N LYS A 378 24.97 5.83 11.46
CA LYS A 378 24.87 5.42 12.88
C LYS A 378 25.80 4.25 13.19
N PRO A 379 26.82 4.45 14.04
CA PRO A 379 27.65 3.35 14.53
C PRO A 379 26.79 2.50 15.48
N ILE A 380 26.47 1.28 15.05
CA ILE A 380 25.91 0.25 15.92
C ILE A 380 27.04 -0.15 16.89
N ARG A 381 26.96 0.36 18.11
CA ARG A 381 27.88 0.00 19.20
C ARG A 381 27.40 -1.31 19.84
N PHE A 382 28.33 -2.28 19.88
CA PHE A 382 28.29 -3.58 20.56
C PHE A 382 27.25 -4.60 20.02
N LEU A 383 27.77 -5.68 19.42
CA LEU A 383 27.02 -6.91 19.12
C LEU A 383 26.70 -7.60 20.45
N ASP A 384 25.42 -7.65 20.79
CA ASP A 384 24.89 -8.47 21.89
C ASP A 384 24.81 -9.94 21.41
N GLU A 385 25.08 -10.93 22.27
CA GLU A 385 25.12 -12.36 21.92
C GLU A 385 23.82 -12.84 21.22
N LYS A 386 22.68 -12.18 21.53
CA LYS A 386 21.38 -12.40 20.89
C LYS A 386 21.35 -12.11 19.39
N VAL A 387 22.16 -11.17 18.90
CA VAL A 387 22.21 -10.84 17.47
C VAL A 387 22.96 -11.92 16.71
N GLU A 388 24.03 -12.47 17.29
CA GLU A 388 24.78 -13.59 16.70
C GLU A 388 23.89 -14.83 16.56
N GLU A 389 23.13 -15.18 17.61
CA GLU A 389 22.19 -16.30 17.57
C GLU A 389 21.13 -16.13 16.49
N LEU A 390 20.56 -14.92 16.36
CA LEU A 390 19.57 -14.60 15.33
C LEU A 390 20.15 -14.69 13.91
N LEU A 391 21.40 -14.24 13.73
CA LEU A 391 22.09 -14.34 12.44
C LEU A 391 22.34 -15.81 12.06
N ILE A 392 22.74 -16.64 13.04
CA ILE A 392 22.97 -18.08 12.84
C ILE A 392 21.67 -18.80 12.53
N GLU A 393 20.58 -18.50 13.25
CA GLU A 393 19.26 -19.10 13.04
C GLU A 393 18.73 -18.81 11.63
N LYS A 394 18.78 -17.53 11.22
CA LYS A 394 18.34 -17.10 9.88
C LYS A 394 19.18 -17.71 8.76
N ALA A 395 20.50 -17.80 8.96
CA ALA A 395 21.39 -18.41 7.97
C ALA A 395 21.15 -19.93 7.83
N LYS A 396 20.90 -20.64 8.94
CA LYS A 396 20.52 -22.06 8.91
C LYS A 396 19.17 -22.27 8.23
N HIS A 397 18.21 -21.38 8.45
CA HIS A 397 16.93 -21.43 7.75
C HIS A 397 17.09 -21.29 6.23
N LEU A 398 17.91 -20.31 5.78
CA LEU A 398 18.27 -20.13 4.37
C LEU A 398 18.92 -21.39 3.76
N LEU A 399 19.79 -22.09 4.49
CA LEU A 399 20.40 -23.34 4.02
C LEU A 399 19.38 -24.44 3.77
N ASN A 400 18.35 -24.53 4.60
CA ASN A 400 17.31 -25.56 4.54
C ASN A 400 16.24 -25.30 3.47
N THR A 401 16.26 -24.16 2.77
CA THR A 401 15.27 -23.86 1.71
C THR A 401 15.56 -24.63 0.42
N ASN A 402 14.71 -25.53 -0.06
CA ASN A 402 15.01 -26.32 -1.27
C ASN A 402 14.97 -25.55 -2.61
N ARG A 403 14.72 -24.22 -2.58
CA ARG A 403 14.46 -23.39 -3.77
C ARG A 403 15.68 -22.69 -4.36
N LEU A 404 16.78 -22.62 -3.62
CA LEU A 404 17.99 -21.92 -4.07
C LEU A 404 19.14 -22.91 -4.28
N ASP A 405 19.93 -22.66 -5.32
CA ASP A 405 21.19 -23.37 -5.51
C ASP A 405 22.06 -23.24 -4.25
N PRO A 406 22.67 -24.33 -3.75
CA PRO A 406 23.49 -24.30 -2.55
C PRO A 406 24.52 -23.15 -2.58
N ARG A 407 25.17 -22.87 -3.70
CA ARG A 407 26.22 -21.86 -3.81
C ARG A 407 25.66 -20.44 -3.67
N VAL A 408 24.44 -20.21 -4.16
CA VAL A 408 23.72 -18.94 -3.98
C VAL A 408 23.34 -18.74 -2.51
N LYS A 409 22.91 -19.80 -1.82
CA LYS A 409 22.64 -19.72 -0.37
C LYS A 409 23.90 -19.35 0.42
N HIS A 410 25.04 -19.98 0.10
CA HIS A 410 26.30 -19.68 0.77
C HIS A 410 26.74 -18.23 0.54
N MET A 411 26.60 -17.71 -0.69
CA MET A 411 26.89 -16.31 -1.02
C MET A 411 25.97 -15.33 -0.27
N LEU A 412 24.67 -15.63 -0.20
CA LEU A 412 23.69 -14.80 0.50
C LEU A 412 23.95 -14.78 2.02
N ILE A 413 24.28 -15.94 2.60
CA ILE A 413 24.65 -16.04 4.02
C ILE A 413 25.92 -15.24 4.31
N PHE A 414 26.90 -15.30 3.41
CA PHE A 414 28.15 -14.57 3.54
C PHE A 414 27.94 -13.05 3.48
N GLU A 415 27.20 -12.55 2.48
CA GLU A 415 26.82 -11.14 2.37
C GLU A 415 25.99 -10.66 3.57
N PHE A 416 25.09 -11.52 4.06
CA PHE A 416 24.27 -11.23 5.23
C PHE A 416 25.11 -11.08 6.51
N ILE A 417 26.09 -11.96 6.74
CA ILE A 417 26.98 -11.87 7.92
C ILE A 417 27.89 -10.64 7.82
N LEU A 418 28.45 -10.37 6.63
CA LEU A 418 29.29 -9.18 6.42
C LEU A 418 28.50 -7.89 6.65
N SER A 419 27.28 -7.80 6.16
CA SER A 419 26.44 -6.60 6.28
C SER A 419 25.93 -6.31 7.70
N HIS A 420 25.98 -7.29 8.61
CA HIS A 420 25.40 -7.17 9.96
C HIS A 420 26.42 -7.29 11.10
N SER A 421 27.69 -7.58 10.82
CA SER A 421 28.74 -7.62 11.86
C SER A 421 29.26 -6.21 12.19
N SER A 422 28.97 -5.73 13.41
CA SER A 422 29.45 -4.43 13.90
C SER A 422 30.90 -4.46 14.40
N THR A 423 31.64 -5.56 14.26
CA THR A 423 33.10 -5.65 14.42
C THR A 423 33.63 -6.66 13.40
N VAL A 424 34.14 -6.16 12.28
CA VAL A 424 34.74 -7.03 11.26
C VAL A 424 36.19 -7.29 11.62
N THR A 425 36.39 -8.19 12.59
CA THR A 425 37.60 -9.00 12.61
C THR A 425 37.32 -10.27 11.82
N THR A 426 38.33 -10.73 11.11
CA THR A 426 38.29 -11.98 10.35
C THR A 426 37.96 -13.19 11.24
N GLU A 427 38.38 -13.16 12.50
CA GLU A 427 38.10 -14.19 13.50
C GLU A 427 36.60 -14.29 13.85
N ASN A 428 35.89 -13.16 14.00
CA ASN A 428 34.46 -13.16 14.32
C ASN A 428 33.62 -13.71 13.16
N VAL A 429 33.90 -13.25 11.94
CA VAL A 429 33.19 -13.72 10.73
C VAL A 429 33.46 -15.21 10.48
N ALA A 430 34.71 -15.65 10.63
CA ALA A 430 35.08 -17.06 10.50
C ALA A 430 34.48 -17.94 11.61
N GLY A 431 34.28 -17.40 12.82
CA GLY A 431 33.62 -18.08 13.92
C GLY A 431 32.14 -18.32 13.66
N ILE A 432 31.41 -17.28 13.22
CA ILE A 432 29.98 -17.36 12.88
C ILE A 432 29.77 -18.31 11.69
N LEU A 433 30.59 -18.20 10.65
CA LEU A 433 30.51 -19.09 9.48
C LEU A 433 30.78 -20.56 9.84
N ARG A 434 31.72 -20.85 10.75
CA ARG A 434 31.96 -22.22 11.24
C ARG A 434 30.76 -22.79 12.00
N LYS A 435 30.01 -21.96 12.74
CA LYS A 435 28.78 -22.38 13.44
C LYS A 435 27.61 -22.65 12.48
N ILE A 436 27.60 -22.04 11.30
CA ILE A 436 26.55 -22.19 10.28
C ILE A 436 26.89 -23.32 9.29
N LEU A 437 28.16 -23.45 8.91
CA LEU A 437 28.68 -24.35 7.88
C LEU A 437 29.83 -25.23 8.40
N PRO A 438 29.57 -26.12 9.37
CA PRO A 438 30.62 -26.88 10.05
C PRO A 438 31.42 -27.82 9.12
N ASN A 439 30.82 -28.23 8.00
CA ASN A 439 31.43 -29.16 7.04
C ASN A 439 32.05 -28.46 5.79
N PHE A 440 31.99 -27.13 5.71
CA PHE A 440 32.52 -26.39 4.57
C PHE A 440 34.05 -26.20 4.71
N ARG A 441 34.82 -26.85 3.84
CA ARG A 441 36.29 -26.74 3.81
C ARG A 441 36.70 -25.53 2.98
N TRP A 442 37.27 -24.53 3.65
CA TRP A 442 37.88 -23.36 2.99
C TRP A 442 39.16 -23.75 2.26
N SER A 443 39.47 -23.07 1.16
CA SER A 443 40.77 -23.21 0.50
C SER A 443 41.87 -22.79 1.49
N THR A 444 43.03 -23.44 1.46
CA THR A 444 44.20 -23.01 2.24
C THR A 444 44.62 -21.57 1.89
N GLY A 445 44.31 -21.11 0.67
CA GLY A 445 44.49 -19.73 0.22
C GLY A 445 43.58 -18.71 0.93
N ALA A 446 42.32 -19.06 1.22
CA ALA A 446 41.38 -18.20 1.94
C ALA A 446 41.87 -17.90 3.36
N ILE A 447 42.36 -18.94 4.05
CA ILE A 447 42.89 -18.83 5.42
C ILE A 447 44.20 -18.02 5.43
N GLN A 448 45.06 -18.23 4.44
CA GLN A 448 46.31 -17.47 4.29
C GLN A 448 46.06 -15.99 3.94
N ASN A 449 45.10 -15.69 3.05
CA ASN A 449 44.72 -14.32 2.68
C ASN A 449 44.09 -13.56 3.85
N VAL A 450 43.34 -14.27 4.69
CA VAL A 450 42.80 -13.76 5.97
C VAL A 450 43.91 -13.46 6.98
N ASN A 451 44.93 -14.32 7.08
CA ASN A 451 46.07 -14.11 7.98
C ASN A 451 47.01 -12.99 7.48
N ASN A 452 47.23 -12.89 6.17
CA ASN A 452 48.06 -11.83 5.56
C ASN A 452 47.42 -10.44 5.67
N TYR A 453 46.09 -10.37 5.66
CA TYR A 453 45.33 -9.13 5.90
C TYR A 453 45.62 -8.52 7.28
N HIS A 454 45.92 -9.33 8.30
CA HIS A 454 46.33 -8.86 9.63
C HIS A 454 47.74 -8.23 9.66
N GLN A 455 48.64 -8.66 8.77
CA GLN A 455 50.00 -8.10 8.71
C GLN A 455 50.08 -6.80 7.91
N GLU A 456 49.24 -6.61 6.89
CA GLU A 456 49.31 -5.46 5.97
C GLU A 456 48.61 -4.17 6.45
N GLN A 457 47.80 -4.20 7.52
CA GLN A 457 46.88 -3.10 7.81
C GLN A 457 46.89 -2.60 9.26
N ARG A 458 48.00 -1.96 9.67
CA ARG A 458 48.05 -1.17 10.91
C ARG A 458 47.56 0.28 10.78
N SER A 459 47.26 0.79 9.58
CA SER A 459 46.94 2.22 9.38
C SER A 459 45.66 2.57 8.59
N ALA A 460 44.94 1.62 7.97
CA ALA A 460 43.66 1.94 7.31
C ALA A 460 42.49 2.08 8.28
N ASP A 461 41.54 2.95 7.93
CA ASP A 461 40.26 3.09 8.61
C ASP A 461 39.38 1.84 8.41
N ARG A 462 38.32 1.76 9.21
CA ARG A 462 37.46 0.59 9.33
C ARG A 462 36.67 0.26 8.06
N ASP A 463 36.24 1.26 7.30
CA ASP A 463 35.41 1.08 6.10
C ASP A 463 36.28 0.64 4.92
N THR A 464 37.50 1.19 4.82
CA THR A 464 38.51 0.75 3.86
C THR A 464 38.92 -0.71 4.11
N LYS A 465 39.09 -1.08 5.39
CA LYS A 465 39.31 -2.46 5.83
C LYS A 465 38.17 -3.40 5.41
N PHE A 466 36.93 -2.99 5.65
CA PHE A 466 35.73 -3.75 5.29
C PHE A 466 35.62 -4.02 3.78
N GLN A 467 35.84 -3.01 2.95
CA GLN A 467 35.79 -3.14 1.48
C GLN A 467 36.90 -4.04 0.94
N LEU A 468 38.12 -3.90 1.46
CA LEU A 468 39.27 -4.72 1.04
C LEU A 468 39.10 -6.20 1.43
N LEU A 469 38.63 -6.47 2.65
CA LEU A 469 38.37 -7.82 3.11
C LEU A 469 37.21 -8.48 2.33
N GLY A 470 36.14 -7.72 2.08
CA GLY A 470 35.02 -8.16 1.24
C GLY A 470 35.45 -8.46 -0.20
N GLY A 471 36.33 -7.64 -0.77
CA GLY A 471 36.91 -7.87 -2.10
C GLY A 471 37.76 -9.14 -2.17
N LYS A 472 38.76 -9.29 -1.28
CA LYS A 472 39.67 -10.45 -1.27
C LYS A 472 38.92 -11.78 -1.00
N LEU A 473 37.91 -11.78 -0.12
CA LEU A 473 37.12 -12.98 0.17
C LEU A 473 36.13 -13.33 -0.95
N LYS A 474 35.57 -12.33 -1.65
CA LYS A 474 34.79 -12.54 -2.87
C LYS A 474 35.67 -13.15 -3.96
N ASP A 475 36.86 -12.61 -4.18
CA ASP A 475 37.78 -13.11 -5.21
C ASP A 475 38.23 -14.56 -4.96
N ASP A 476 38.41 -14.96 -3.70
CA ASP A 476 38.74 -16.35 -3.34
C ASP A 476 37.52 -17.28 -3.50
N MET A 477 36.31 -16.84 -3.11
CA MET A 477 35.07 -17.57 -3.39
C MET A 477 34.84 -17.73 -4.90
N PHE A 478 35.01 -16.67 -5.68
CA PHE A 478 34.87 -16.70 -7.13
C PHE A 478 35.97 -17.53 -7.81
N SER A 479 37.19 -17.55 -7.29
CA SER A 479 38.28 -18.41 -7.79
C SER A 479 38.03 -19.90 -7.52
N ASN A 480 37.51 -20.25 -6.33
CA ASN A 480 37.09 -21.63 -6.02
C ASN A 480 35.84 -22.05 -6.82
N ILE A 481 34.92 -21.12 -7.09
CA ILE A 481 33.79 -21.32 -8.01
C ILE A 481 34.29 -21.55 -9.44
N LYS A 482 35.31 -20.82 -9.91
CA LYS A 482 35.94 -21.00 -11.23
C LYS A 482 36.65 -22.36 -11.35
N MET A 483 37.35 -22.80 -10.30
CA MET A 483 38.03 -24.09 -10.26
C MET A 483 37.04 -25.28 -10.22
N SER A 484 35.93 -25.14 -9.48
CA SER A 484 34.87 -26.18 -9.41
C SER A 484 33.97 -26.21 -10.66
N LEU A 485 33.76 -25.08 -11.34
CA LEU A 485 33.06 -25.01 -12.62
C LEU A 485 33.89 -25.56 -13.79
N MET A 486 35.22 -25.54 -13.70
CA MET A 486 36.10 -26.07 -14.75
C MET A 486 36.17 -27.60 -14.82
N ILE A 487 35.83 -28.33 -13.74
CA ILE A 487 36.09 -29.78 -13.72
C ILE A 487 34.84 -30.63 -14.01
N ASN A 488 33.61 -30.21 -13.65
CA ASN A 488 32.45 -31.12 -13.75
C ASN A 488 31.21 -30.63 -14.53
N ASN A 489 31.05 -29.34 -14.86
CA ASN A 489 29.80 -28.86 -15.50
C ASN A 489 29.97 -28.20 -16.88
N PHE A 490 31.21 -27.87 -17.28
CA PHE A 490 31.47 -27.26 -18.59
C PHE A 490 31.51 -28.30 -19.72
N ASN A 491 32.04 -29.49 -19.47
CA ASN A 491 32.20 -30.53 -20.51
C ASN A 491 30.89 -31.26 -20.88
N GLU A 492 29.98 -31.52 -19.94
CA GLU A 492 28.73 -32.23 -20.26
C GLU A 492 27.66 -31.32 -20.89
N ASN A 493 27.52 -30.09 -20.38
CA ASN A 493 26.46 -29.18 -20.85
C ASN A 493 26.82 -28.50 -22.18
N ILE A 494 28.10 -28.22 -22.45
CA ILE A 494 28.51 -27.74 -23.77
C ILE A 494 28.41 -28.84 -24.82
N ASN A 495 28.76 -30.10 -24.51
CA ASN A 495 28.61 -31.19 -25.47
C ASN A 495 27.13 -31.45 -25.81
N LYS A 496 26.21 -31.37 -24.83
CA LYS A 496 24.76 -31.47 -25.05
C LYS A 496 24.16 -30.26 -25.77
N MET A 497 24.59 -29.04 -25.44
CA MET A 497 24.14 -27.83 -26.14
C MET A 497 24.68 -27.74 -27.57
N MET A 498 25.93 -28.16 -27.80
CA MET A 498 26.54 -28.16 -29.13
C MET A 498 25.86 -29.20 -30.02
N GLN A 499 25.59 -30.42 -29.55
CA GLN A 499 24.85 -31.42 -30.33
C GLN A 499 23.44 -30.95 -30.72
N LYS A 500 22.71 -30.31 -29.79
CA LYS A 500 21.35 -29.82 -30.04
C LYS A 500 21.32 -28.62 -31.00
N SER A 501 22.29 -27.71 -30.88
CA SER A 501 22.49 -26.58 -31.79
C SER A 501 22.89 -27.03 -33.21
N PHE A 502 23.74 -28.05 -33.33
CA PHE A 502 24.14 -28.60 -34.63
C PHE A 502 22.98 -29.32 -35.34
N GLU A 503 22.10 -30.04 -34.63
CA GLU A 503 20.90 -30.64 -35.24
C GLU A 503 19.87 -29.60 -35.66
N GLU A 504 19.64 -28.56 -34.86
CA GLU A 504 18.72 -27.46 -35.19
C GLU A 504 19.24 -26.62 -36.38
N GLN A 505 20.55 -26.37 -36.47
CA GLN A 505 21.14 -25.72 -37.65
C GLN A 505 21.11 -26.59 -38.91
N ARG A 506 21.19 -27.92 -38.76
CA ARG A 506 21.09 -28.86 -39.89
C ARG A 506 19.66 -28.96 -40.43
N LEU A 507 18.65 -28.90 -39.55
CA LEU A 507 17.23 -28.80 -39.92
C LEU A 507 16.89 -27.46 -40.56
N TYR A 508 17.42 -26.35 -40.03
CA TYR A 508 17.20 -25.02 -40.57
C TYR A 508 17.83 -24.83 -41.97
N LYS A 509 19.01 -25.40 -42.22
CA LYS A 509 19.63 -25.42 -43.56
C LYS A 509 18.91 -26.33 -44.56
N LYS A 510 18.25 -27.40 -44.09
CA LYS A 510 17.43 -28.27 -44.97
C LYS A 510 16.13 -27.58 -45.39
N PHE A 511 15.54 -26.76 -44.52
CA PHE A 511 14.34 -25.95 -44.79
C PHE A 511 14.59 -24.74 -45.70
N GLN A 512 15.85 -24.31 -45.87
CA GLN A 512 16.24 -23.21 -46.76
C GLN A 512 16.67 -23.70 -48.17
N HIS A 513 16.68 -25.02 -48.40
CA HIS A 513 17.06 -25.64 -49.68
C HIS A 513 15.94 -26.45 -50.34
N GLN A 514 14.74 -26.43 -49.76
CA GLN A 514 13.46 -26.75 -50.41
C GLN A 514 12.71 -25.45 -50.63
#